data_AF-V9W4V5-F1
#
_entry.id   AF-V9W4V5-F1
#
_cell.length_a   1.000
_cell.length_b   1.000
_cell.length_c   1.000
_cell.angle_alpha   90.00
_cell.angle_beta   90.00
_cell.angle_gamma   90.00
#
_symmetry.space_group_name_H-M   'P 1'
#
loop_
_entity.id
_entity.type
_entity.pdbx_description
1 polymer ?
#
loop_
_entity_poly.entity_id
_entity_poly.type
_entity_poly.pdbx_seq_one_letter_code
_entity_poly.pdbx_strand_id
1 'polypeptide(L)'
;MDISLNIMTLGAMTVAIGRIVDDSIVVIENIYRRMSLTSERLKGKELILSATREMFMPIMSSTIVTIAVFLPLAAVSGPIGELFTPFALTIVFALMASLLVAITIVPKMGHAMFKNGIRKKTSEQEHDKPGRMAGFYQSVLKWALNHKWITFGAAILLLAYHATSIQEIVDTAGIAKGSLYFYFKSKEDLLLSLLKYYYDLLRSTINIISQDTHLSSRERLAKQMLAQFEFLTENKDFIMMLMHESSLYSNETFRQFGLWVQFPIRSMVLPKNCGYLWGRNKVESV
;
A
#
# COMPACT_ATOMS: atom_id res chain seq x y z
N MET A 1 22.52 -21.74 -21.72
CA MET A 1 22.01 -21.31 -20.39
C MET A 1 21.35 -22.53 -19.79
N ASP A 2 22.01 -23.22 -18.86
CA ASP A 2 21.42 -24.36 -18.15
C ASP A 2 20.52 -23.85 -17.03
N ILE A 3 19.41 -23.20 -17.41
CA ILE A 3 18.39 -22.75 -16.46
C ILE A 3 17.43 -23.91 -16.24
N SER A 4 17.43 -24.45 -15.01
CA SER A 4 16.51 -25.51 -14.62
C SER A 4 15.10 -24.97 -14.38
N LEU A 5 14.10 -25.84 -14.57
CA LEU A 5 12.74 -25.54 -14.15
C LEU A 5 12.69 -25.57 -12.62
N ASN A 6 12.48 -24.41 -12.01
CA ASN A 6 12.38 -24.26 -10.56
C ASN A 6 11.29 -23.25 -10.18
N ILE A 7 11.07 -23.07 -8.88
CA ILE A 7 10.05 -22.17 -8.34
C ILE A 7 10.27 -20.72 -8.81
N MET A 8 11.52 -20.27 -8.94
CA MET A 8 11.84 -18.93 -9.43
C MET A 8 11.46 -18.77 -10.90
N THR A 9 11.78 -19.73 -11.77
CA THR A 9 11.38 -19.67 -13.18
C THR A 9 9.87 -19.77 -13.37
N LEU A 10 9.18 -20.58 -12.55
CA LEU A 10 7.72 -20.66 -12.57
C LEU A 10 7.07 -19.38 -12.05
N GLY A 11 7.65 -18.76 -11.03
CA GLY A 11 7.24 -17.45 -10.54
C GLY A 11 7.42 -16.36 -11.59
N ALA A 12 8.56 -16.35 -12.29
CA ALA A 12 8.83 -15.45 -13.40
C ALA A 12 7.80 -15.60 -14.52
N MET A 13 7.49 -16.84 -14.93
CA MET A 13 6.44 -17.11 -15.92
C MET A 13 5.08 -16.61 -15.45
N THR A 14 4.73 -16.84 -14.18
CA THR A 14 3.45 -16.38 -13.60
C THR A 14 3.31 -14.86 -13.66
N VAL A 15 4.35 -14.12 -13.28
CA VAL A 15 4.38 -12.65 -13.40
C VAL A 15 4.33 -12.22 -14.86
N ALA A 16 5.06 -12.91 -15.74
CA ALA A 16 5.15 -12.56 -17.14
C ALA A 16 3.83 -12.77 -17.91
N ILE A 17 3.00 -13.76 -17.56
CA ILE A 17 1.73 -14.05 -18.27
C ILE A 17 0.86 -12.81 -18.47
N GLY A 18 0.64 -12.02 -17.41
CA GLY A 18 -0.17 -10.80 -17.52
C GLY A 18 0.40 -9.83 -18.54
N ARG A 19 1.70 -9.55 -18.44
CA ARG A 19 2.39 -8.61 -19.32
C ARG A 19 2.52 -9.12 -20.77
N ILE A 20 2.67 -10.43 -20.99
CA ILE A 20 2.79 -11.05 -22.32
C ILE A 20 1.49 -10.86 -23.12
N VAL A 21 0.34 -11.01 -22.48
CA VAL A 21 -0.95 -10.90 -23.16
C VAL A 21 -1.26 -9.45 -23.54
N ASP A 22 -0.79 -8.48 -22.76
CA ASP A 22 -1.00 -7.05 -23.01
C ASP A 22 -0.53 -6.60 -24.41
N ASP A 23 0.65 -7.04 -24.87
CA ASP A 23 1.18 -6.65 -26.20
C ASP A 23 0.21 -7.08 -27.32
N SER A 24 -0.32 -8.29 -27.21
CA SER A 24 -1.25 -8.86 -28.19
C SER A 24 -2.62 -8.18 -28.15
N ILE A 25 -3.11 -7.85 -26.95
CA ILE A 25 -4.38 -7.13 -26.77
C ILE A 25 -4.30 -5.76 -27.46
N VAL A 26 -3.24 -4.99 -27.24
CA VAL A 26 -3.08 -3.64 -27.81
C VAL A 26 -3.08 -3.67 -29.34
N VAL A 27 -2.41 -4.64 -29.96
CA VAL A 27 -2.39 -4.78 -31.43
C VAL A 27 -3.78 -5.13 -31.97
N ILE A 28 -4.47 -6.11 -31.37
CA ILE A 28 -5.82 -6.50 -31.80
C ILE A 28 -6.81 -5.36 -31.61
N GLU A 29 -6.73 -4.64 -30.49
CA GLU A 29 -7.61 -3.50 -30.21
C GLU A 29 -7.39 -2.37 -31.23
N ASN A 30 -6.14 -2.07 -31.61
CA ASN A 30 -5.90 -1.07 -32.66
C ASN A 30 -6.47 -1.52 -34.02
N ILE A 31 -6.27 -2.79 -34.40
CA ILE A 31 -6.82 -3.36 -35.63
C ILE A 31 -8.36 -3.27 -35.62
N TYR A 32 -8.99 -3.67 -34.51
CA TYR A 32 -10.44 -3.64 -34.33
C TYR A 32 -10.97 -2.21 -34.39
N ARG A 33 -10.36 -1.29 -33.65
CA ARG A 33 -10.69 0.14 -33.63
C ARG A 33 -10.65 0.72 -35.03
N ARG A 34 -9.53 0.55 -35.75
CA ARG A 34 -9.37 1.09 -37.11
C ARG A 34 -10.36 0.48 -38.10
N MET A 35 -10.63 -0.82 -38.00
CA MET A 35 -11.63 -1.48 -38.86
C MET A 35 -13.07 -1.04 -38.55
N SER A 36 -13.36 -0.59 -37.33
CA SER A 36 -14.66 -0.05 -36.94
C SER A 36 -14.90 1.40 -37.37
N LEU A 37 -13.84 2.16 -37.67
CA LEU A 37 -13.95 3.57 -38.08
C LEU A 37 -14.50 3.70 -39.51
N THR A 38 -15.58 4.47 -39.66
CA THR A 38 -16.17 4.75 -41.00
C THR A 38 -15.26 5.62 -41.87
N SER A 39 -14.38 6.42 -41.28
CA SER A 39 -13.41 7.28 -41.98
C SER A 39 -12.12 6.55 -42.43
N GLU A 40 -11.95 5.28 -42.07
CA GLU A 40 -10.74 4.52 -42.40
C GLU A 40 -10.67 4.22 -43.91
N ARG A 41 -9.52 4.55 -44.51
CA ARG A 41 -9.30 4.41 -45.95
C ARG A 41 -8.75 3.03 -46.32
N LEU A 42 -7.92 2.45 -45.47
CA LEU A 42 -7.29 1.16 -45.73
C LEU A 42 -8.26 0.01 -45.44
N LYS A 43 -8.10 -1.13 -46.13
CA LYS A 43 -8.94 -2.32 -45.91
C LYS A 43 -8.11 -3.60 -45.91
N GLY A 44 -8.66 -4.65 -45.28
CA GLY A 44 -8.07 -5.98 -45.29
C GLY A 44 -6.62 -6.01 -44.78
N LYS A 45 -5.71 -6.54 -45.60
CA LYS A 45 -4.30 -6.75 -45.23
C LYS A 45 -3.54 -5.43 -45.00
N GLU A 46 -3.79 -4.41 -45.80
CA GLU A 46 -3.09 -3.12 -45.70
C GLU A 46 -3.45 -2.36 -44.42
N LEU A 47 -4.73 -2.41 -44.03
CA LEU A 47 -5.19 -1.84 -42.75
C LEU A 47 -4.46 -2.51 -41.59
N ILE A 48 -4.40 -3.83 -41.59
CA ILE A 48 -3.77 -4.61 -40.51
C ILE A 48 -2.28 -4.29 -40.42
N LEU A 49 -1.58 -4.28 -41.55
CA LEU A 49 -0.16 -3.93 -41.59
C LEU A 49 0.09 -2.51 -41.06
N SER A 50 -0.72 -1.54 -41.48
CA SER A 50 -0.63 -0.16 -41.03
C SER A 50 -0.92 -0.04 -39.53
N ALA A 51 -1.95 -0.72 -39.03
CA ALA A 51 -2.36 -0.71 -37.63
C ALA A 51 -1.30 -1.34 -36.72
N THR A 52 -0.68 -2.44 -37.15
CA THR A 52 0.43 -3.06 -36.41
C THR A 52 1.66 -2.15 -36.41
N ARG A 53 2.00 -1.52 -37.53
CA ARG A 53 3.17 -0.62 -37.63
C ARG A 53 3.05 0.59 -36.71
N GLU A 54 1.84 1.12 -36.55
CA GLU A 54 1.54 2.21 -35.62
C GLU A 54 1.84 1.82 -34.16
N MET A 55 1.55 0.57 -33.79
CA MET A 55 1.73 0.06 -32.42
C MET A 55 3.15 -0.44 -32.14
N PHE A 56 4.01 -0.59 -33.16
CA PHE A 56 5.36 -1.12 -32.99
C PHE A 56 6.18 -0.32 -31.97
N MET A 57 6.29 1.01 -32.13
CA MET A 57 7.09 1.85 -31.24
C MET A 57 6.56 1.89 -29.79
N PRO A 58 5.25 2.10 -29.53
CA PRO A 58 4.70 2.05 -28.18
C PRO A 58 4.98 0.72 -27.46
N ILE A 59 4.76 -0.41 -28.13
CA ILE A 59 4.95 -1.75 -27.55
C ILE A 59 6.44 -2.01 -27.28
N MET A 60 7.31 -1.74 -28.27
CA MET A 60 8.77 -1.85 -28.11
C MET A 60 9.27 -1.04 -26.91
N SER A 61 8.85 0.24 -26.81
CA SER A 61 9.25 1.12 -25.71
C SER A 61 8.80 0.58 -24.36
N SER A 62 7.55 0.12 -24.25
CA SER A 62 7.02 -0.46 -23.00
C SER A 62 7.79 -1.74 -22.60
N THR A 63 8.11 -2.58 -23.57
CA THR A 63 8.90 -3.81 -23.34
C THR A 63 10.31 -3.49 -22.87
N ILE A 64 10.99 -2.50 -23.49
CA ILE A 64 12.32 -2.07 -23.06
C ILE A 64 12.31 -1.51 -21.64
N VAL A 65 11.34 -0.68 -21.27
CA VAL A 65 11.20 -0.16 -19.90
C VAL A 65 11.03 -1.30 -18.90
N THR A 66 10.20 -2.30 -19.25
CA THR A 66 10.00 -3.46 -18.38
C THR A 66 11.29 -4.26 -18.23
N ILE A 67 12.00 -4.53 -19.33
CA ILE A 67 13.32 -5.19 -19.31
C ILE A 67 14.31 -4.39 -18.45
N ALA A 68 14.35 -3.05 -18.57
CA ALA A 68 15.25 -2.21 -17.80
C ALA A 68 15.03 -2.28 -16.29
N VAL A 69 13.80 -2.56 -15.84
CA VAL A 69 13.49 -2.78 -14.42
C VAL A 69 14.01 -4.14 -13.93
N PHE A 70 13.94 -5.19 -14.75
CA PHE A 70 14.30 -6.55 -14.34
C PHE A 70 15.75 -6.95 -14.65
N LEU A 71 16.39 -6.32 -15.65
CA LEU A 71 17.75 -6.65 -16.07
C LEU A 71 18.81 -6.48 -14.96
N PRO A 72 18.75 -5.44 -14.10
CA PRO A 72 19.70 -5.29 -13.00
C PRO A 72 19.70 -6.46 -12.01
N LEU A 73 18.57 -7.16 -11.86
CA LEU A 73 18.46 -8.33 -10.97
C LEU A 73 19.35 -9.49 -11.43
N ALA A 74 19.60 -9.62 -12.74
CA ALA A 74 20.50 -10.64 -13.29
C ALA A 74 21.99 -10.32 -13.03
N ALA A 75 22.32 -9.08 -12.67
CA ALA A 75 23.69 -8.66 -12.35
C ALA A 75 24.00 -8.74 -10.85
N VAL A 76 23.02 -9.12 -10.02
CA VAL A 76 23.23 -9.31 -8.58
C VAL A 76 24.16 -10.49 -8.36
N SER A 77 25.18 -10.31 -7.53
CA SER A 77 26.16 -11.34 -7.21
C SER A 77 25.85 -12.07 -5.90
N GLY A 78 26.46 -13.24 -5.72
CA GLY A 78 26.32 -14.06 -4.51
C GLY A 78 25.08 -14.97 -4.52
N PRO A 79 24.75 -15.61 -3.37
CA PRO A 79 23.67 -16.60 -3.29
C PRO A 79 22.29 -16.06 -3.68
N ILE A 80 22.06 -14.77 -3.42
CA ILE A 80 20.83 -14.06 -3.82
C ILE A 80 20.79 -13.92 -5.35
N GLY A 81 21.92 -13.61 -5.97
CA GLY A 81 22.07 -13.53 -7.42
C GLY A 81 21.72 -14.83 -8.13
N GLU A 82 22.20 -15.97 -7.63
CA GLU A 82 21.90 -17.30 -8.21
C GLU A 82 20.40 -17.62 -8.18
N LEU A 83 19.66 -17.11 -7.19
CA LEU A 83 18.22 -17.27 -7.09
C LEU A 83 17.45 -16.37 -8.06
N PHE A 84 17.87 -15.10 -8.22
CA PHE A 84 17.16 -14.11 -9.03
C PHE A 84 17.58 -14.05 -10.50
N THR A 85 18.78 -14.50 -10.84
CA THR A 85 19.26 -14.58 -12.23
C THR A 85 18.31 -15.39 -13.13
N PRO A 86 17.90 -16.63 -12.78
CA PRO A 86 16.96 -17.38 -13.60
C PRO A 86 15.60 -16.68 -13.69
N PHE A 87 15.14 -16.03 -12.62
CA PHE A 87 13.90 -15.25 -12.62
C PHE A 87 13.95 -14.10 -13.62
N ALA A 88 14.99 -13.27 -13.55
CA ALA A 88 15.15 -12.10 -14.41
C ALA A 88 15.30 -12.50 -15.88
N LEU A 89 16.13 -13.50 -16.18
CA LEU A 89 16.33 -13.99 -17.55
C LEU A 89 15.03 -14.55 -18.14
N THR A 90 14.27 -15.35 -17.38
CA THR A 90 12.97 -15.87 -17.84
C THR A 90 12.01 -14.74 -18.23
N ILE A 91 11.89 -13.68 -17.42
CA ILE A 91 11.06 -12.52 -17.77
C ILE A 91 11.55 -11.87 -19.06
N VAL A 92 12.85 -11.57 -19.17
CA VAL A 92 13.40 -10.88 -20.35
C VAL A 92 13.15 -11.68 -21.62
N PHE A 93 13.41 -12.99 -21.62
CA PHE A 93 13.14 -13.85 -22.78
C PHE A 93 11.65 -13.94 -23.11
N ALA A 94 10.80 -14.06 -22.09
CA ALA A 94 9.35 -14.14 -22.31
C ALA A 94 8.79 -12.84 -22.92
N LEU A 95 9.28 -11.68 -22.47
CA LEU A 95 8.90 -10.38 -23.02
C LEU A 95 9.39 -10.17 -24.46
N MET A 96 10.64 -10.57 -24.77
CA MET A 96 11.14 -10.53 -26.14
C MET A 96 10.34 -11.45 -27.07
N ALA A 97 9.99 -12.65 -26.59
CA ALA A 97 9.15 -13.57 -27.34
C ALA A 97 7.73 -13.00 -27.55
N SER A 98 7.12 -12.41 -26.51
CA SER A 98 5.82 -11.74 -26.58
C SER A 98 5.79 -10.68 -27.67
N LEU A 99 6.78 -9.80 -27.67
CA LEU A 99 6.93 -8.74 -28.66
C LEU A 99 7.00 -9.28 -30.10
N LEU A 100 7.79 -10.33 -30.33
CA LEU A 100 7.86 -10.99 -31.64
C LEU A 100 6.50 -11.57 -32.04
N VAL A 101 5.81 -12.27 -31.14
CA VAL A 101 4.48 -12.85 -31.37
C VAL A 101 3.46 -11.77 -31.69
N ALA A 102 3.45 -10.66 -30.95
CA ALA A 102 2.51 -9.54 -31.12
C ALA A 102 2.65 -8.83 -32.48
N ILE A 103 3.88 -8.75 -33.02
CA ILE A 103 4.13 -8.07 -34.30
C ILE A 103 3.99 -9.04 -35.49
N THR A 104 4.17 -10.34 -35.30
CA THR A 104 4.19 -11.32 -36.41
C THR A 104 2.96 -12.21 -36.47
N ILE A 105 2.65 -12.92 -35.39
CA ILE A 105 1.59 -13.94 -35.35
C ILE A 105 0.23 -13.28 -35.15
N VAL A 106 0.14 -12.33 -34.24
CA VAL A 106 -1.13 -11.68 -33.88
C VAL A 106 -1.80 -10.97 -35.07
N PRO A 107 -1.10 -10.20 -35.93
CA PRO A 107 -1.73 -9.57 -37.09
C PRO A 107 -2.23 -10.60 -38.11
N LYS A 108 -1.49 -11.71 -38.28
CA LYS A 108 -1.89 -12.81 -39.16
C LYS A 108 -3.16 -13.49 -38.64
N MET A 109 -3.25 -13.74 -37.34
CA MET A 109 -4.45 -14.29 -36.71
C MET A 109 -5.62 -13.30 -36.79
N GLY A 110 -5.37 -12.01 -36.55
CA GLY A 110 -6.36 -10.95 -36.71
C GLY A 110 -6.94 -10.90 -38.13
N HIS A 111 -6.10 -11.04 -39.16
CA HIS A 111 -6.56 -11.11 -40.54
C HIS A 111 -7.47 -12.31 -40.81
N ALA A 112 -7.12 -13.49 -40.29
CA ALA A 112 -7.94 -14.69 -40.42
C ALA A 112 -9.28 -14.56 -39.69
N MET A 113 -9.26 -14.00 -38.47
CA MET A 113 -10.45 -13.85 -37.63
C MET A 113 -11.42 -12.79 -38.16
N PHE A 114 -10.91 -11.67 -38.68
CA PHE A 114 -11.72 -10.57 -39.22
C PHE A 114 -11.94 -10.66 -40.74
N LYS A 115 -11.69 -11.82 -41.36
CA LYS A 115 -11.81 -12.03 -42.82
C LYS A 115 -13.21 -11.71 -43.36
N ASN A 116 -14.25 -11.98 -42.57
CA ASN A 116 -15.65 -11.72 -42.94
C ASN A 116 -16.10 -10.29 -42.60
N GLY A 117 -15.16 -9.42 -42.20
CA GLY A 117 -15.44 -8.09 -41.71
C GLY A 117 -15.99 -8.09 -40.28
N ILE A 118 -15.91 -6.94 -39.62
CA ILE A 118 -16.62 -6.72 -38.36
C ILE A 118 -18.06 -6.39 -38.73
N ARG A 119 -19.03 -7.14 -38.17
CA ARG A 119 -20.46 -6.85 -38.32
C ARG A 119 -20.69 -5.44 -37.77
N LYS A 120 -20.77 -4.43 -38.66
CA LYS A 120 -21.12 -3.07 -38.28
C LYS A 120 -22.45 -3.14 -37.54
N LYS A 121 -22.45 -2.89 -36.24
CA LYS A 121 -23.68 -2.54 -35.55
C LYS A 121 -24.19 -1.29 -36.27
N THR A 122 -25.41 -1.37 -36.81
CA THR A 122 -26.14 -0.30 -37.50
C THR A 122 -26.46 0.83 -36.52
N SER A 123 -25.42 1.52 -36.07
CA SER A 123 -25.52 2.56 -35.08
C SER A 123 -24.61 3.71 -35.51
N GLU A 124 -25.05 4.39 -36.57
CA GLU A 124 -24.52 5.68 -37.01
C GLU A 124 -24.77 6.79 -35.97
N GLN A 125 -25.27 6.48 -34.77
CA GLN A 125 -25.53 7.45 -33.69
C GLN A 125 -25.09 7.01 -32.26
N GLU A 126 -24.64 5.77 -31.98
CA GLU A 126 -24.16 5.41 -30.62
C GLU A 126 -22.66 5.57 -30.38
N HIS A 127 -21.82 5.76 -31.41
CA HIS A 127 -20.38 5.84 -31.21
C HIS A 127 -19.90 7.12 -30.49
N ASP A 128 -20.76 8.14 -30.34
CA ASP A 128 -20.43 9.39 -29.64
C ASP A 128 -20.90 9.44 -28.18
N LYS A 129 -21.68 8.45 -27.72
CA LYS A 129 -22.06 8.39 -26.30
C LYS A 129 -21.11 7.44 -25.57
N PRO A 130 -20.13 7.95 -24.81
CA PRO A 130 -19.30 7.09 -23.99
C PRO A 130 -20.21 6.25 -23.08
N GLY A 131 -19.96 4.94 -22.98
CA GLY A 131 -20.67 4.08 -22.04
C GLY A 131 -20.64 4.68 -20.63
N ARG A 132 -21.57 4.32 -19.75
CA ARG A 132 -21.72 4.96 -18.41
C ARG A 132 -20.39 5.10 -17.65
N MET A 133 -19.51 4.09 -17.74
CA MET A 133 -18.14 4.14 -17.18
C MET A 133 -17.23 5.14 -17.89
N ALA A 134 -17.24 5.20 -19.23
CA ALA A 134 -16.46 6.16 -19.98
C ALA A 134 -16.94 7.62 -19.74
N GLY A 135 -18.25 7.84 -19.55
CA GLY A 135 -18.80 9.16 -19.19
C GLY A 135 -18.40 9.61 -17.78
N PHE A 136 -18.37 8.68 -16.82
CA PHE A 136 -17.84 8.92 -15.48
C PHE A 136 -16.34 9.27 -15.54
N TYR A 137 -15.54 8.46 -16.25
CA TYR A 137 -14.11 8.72 -16.44
C TYR A 137 -13.86 10.10 -17.06
N GLN A 138 -14.59 10.48 -18.12
CA GLN A 138 -14.48 11.80 -18.73
C GLN A 138 -14.82 12.94 -17.75
N SER A 139 -15.83 12.76 -16.90
CA SER A 139 -16.20 13.76 -15.89
C SER A 139 -15.08 13.95 -14.86
N VAL A 140 -14.51 12.85 -14.35
CA VAL A 140 -13.39 12.88 -13.40
C VAL A 140 -12.15 13.47 -14.03
N LEU A 141 -11.82 13.08 -15.27
CA LEU A 141 -10.68 13.60 -16.01
C LEU A 141 -10.78 15.11 -16.25
N LYS A 142 -11.96 15.59 -16.70
CA LYS A 142 -12.20 17.04 -16.88
C LYS A 142 -12.06 17.79 -15.57
N TRP A 143 -12.61 17.24 -14.48
CA TRP A 143 -12.46 17.84 -13.16
C TRP A 143 -10.99 17.91 -12.72
N ALA A 144 -10.24 16.82 -12.88
CA ALA A 144 -8.83 16.71 -12.52
C ALA A 144 -7.94 17.67 -13.31
N LEU A 145 -8.19 17.83 -14.62
CA LEU A 145 -7.45 18.76 -15.49
C LEU A 145 -7.76 20.22 -15.17
N ASN A 146 -9.03 20.55 -14.84
CA ASN A 146 -9.41 21.92 -14.46
C ASN A 146 -8.86 22.32 -13.08
N HIS A 147 -8.64 21.35 -12.18
CA HIS A 147 -8.16 21.58 -10.83
C HIS A 147 -6.71 21.09 -10.64
N LYS A 148 -5.82 21.40 -11.60
CA LYS A 148 -4.41 20.95 -11.61
C LYS A 148 -3.62 21.20 -10.31
N TRP A 149 -3.90 22.30 -9.62
CA TRP A 149 -3.25 22.60 -8.32
C TRP A 149 -3.76 21.70 -7.20
N ILE A 150 -5.05 21.36 -7.19
CA ILE A 150 -5.64 20.46 -6.20
C ILE A 150 -5.14 19.04 -6.44
N THR A 151 -5.09 18.58 -7.70
CA THR A 151 -4.60 17.24 -8.03
C THR A 151 -3.10 17.10 -7.76
N PHE A 152 -2.30 18.12 -8.07
CA PHE A 152 -0.88 18.14 -7.73
C PHE A 152 -0.66 18.18 -6.22
N GLY A 153 -1.40 19.03 -5.49
CA GLY A 153 -1.35 19.10 -4.04
C GLY A 153 -1.76 17.78 -3.38
N ALA A 154 -2.81 17.12 -3.89
CA ALA A 154 -3.24 15.81 -3.42
C ALA A 154 -2.20 14.71 -3.71
N ALA A 155 -1.54 14.74 -4.87
CA ALA A 155 -0.47 13.80 -5.20
C ALA A 155 0.76 13.99 -4.28
N ILE A 156 1.15 15.25 -4.03
CA ILE A 156 2.22 15.57 -3.07
C ILE A 156 1.80 15.14 -1.67
N LEU A 157 0.58 15.43 -1.23
CA LEU A 157 0.09 15.01 0.08
C LEU A 157 0.05 13.48 0.22
N LEU A 158 -0.35 12.74 -0.82
CA LEU A 158 -0.31 11.27 -0.80
C LEU A 158 1.12 10.73 -0.71
N LEU A 159 2.06 11.35 -1.43
CA LEU A 159 3.47 10.97 -1.38
C LEU A 159 4.09 11.35 -0.02
N ALA A 160 3.77 12.55 0.48
CA ALA A 160 4.23 13.08 1.76
C ALA A 160 3.55 12.41 2.96
N TYR A 161 2.35 11.85 2.81
CA TYR A 161 1.73 11.03 3.85
C TYR A 161 2.57 9.78 4.17
N HIS A 162 3.43 9.34 3.24
CA HIS A 162 4.43 8.31 3.51
C HIS A 162 5.72 8.82 4.17
N ALA A 163 5.87 10.13 4.43
CA ALA A 163 7.12 10.81 4.82
C ALA A 163 7.54 10.67 6.30
N THR A 164 7.41 9.48 6.85
CA THR A 164 8.37 9.04 7.88
C THR A 164 8.62 7.58 7.63
N SER A 165 9.50 7.26 6.69
CA SER A 165 9.72 5.86 6.33
C SER A 165 10.41 5.15 7.50
N ILE A 166 10.18 3.84 7.66
CA ILE A 166 10.92 3.04 8.65
C ILE A 166 12.44 3.19 8.44
N GLN A 167 12.87 3.52 7.21
CA GLN A 167 14.26 3.79 6.88
C GLN A 167 14.83 4.98 7.66
N GLU A 168 14.12 6.10 7.73
CA GLU A 168 14.60 7.30 8.45
C GLU A 168 14.73 7.04 9.96
N ILE A 169 13.84 6.23 10.53
CA ILE A 169 13.90 5.80 11.93
C ILE A 169 15.15 4.94 12.16
N VAL A 170 15.38 3.97 11.27
CA VAL A 170 16.50 3.02 11.34
C VAL A 170 17.85 3.72 11.17
N ASP A 171 17.94 4.65 10.22
CA ASP A 171 19.14 5.43 9.95
C ASP A 171 19.48 6.36 11.13
N THR A 172 18.47 6.99 11.75
CA THR A 172 18.65 7.83 12.95
C THR A 172 19.03 7.00 14.19
N ALA A 173 18.44 5.81 14.33
CA ALA A 173 18.72 4.89 15.44
C ALA A 173 20.06 4.15 15.28
N GLY A 174 20.72 4.24 14.12
CA GLY A 174 21.99 3.56 13.84
C GLY A 174 21.89 2.04 13.82
N ILE A 175 20.70 1.49 13.55
CA ILE A 175 20.45 0.05 13.52
C ILE A 175 20.22 -0.45 12.09
N ALA A 176 20.27 -1.77 11.87
CA ALA A 176 19.91 -2.35 10.58
C ALA A 176 18.39 -2.46 10.43
N LYS A 177 17.88 -2.20 9.23
CA LYS A 177 16.44 -2.30 8.91
C LYS A 177 15.85 -3.67 9.27
N GLY A 178 16.60 -4.74 9.01
CA GLY A 178 16.20 -6.11 9.33
C GLY A 178 16.03 -6.35 10.83
N SER A 179 16.85 -5.72 11.66
CA SER A 179 16.74 -5.81 13.13
C SER A 179 15.45 -5.15 13.61
N LEU A 180 15.07 -3.99 13.06
CA LEU A 180 13.82 -3.34 13.45
C LEU A 180 12.59 -4.19 13.08
N TYR A 181 12.54 -4.74 11.87
CA TYR A 181 11.41 -5.57 11.43
C TYR A 181 11.30 -6.91 12.16
N PHE A 182 12.38 -7.39 12.77
CA PHE A 182 12.34 -8.58 13.61
C PHE A 182 11.50 -8.34 14.88
N TYR A 183 11.58 -7.14 15.46
CA TYR A 183 10.87 -6.78 16.70
C TYR A 183 9.55 -6.06 16.46
N PHE A 184 9.42 -5.31 15.37
CA PHE A 184 8.25 -4.48 15.09
C PHE A 184 7.73 -4.74 13.67
N LYS A 185 6.49 -5.19 13.56
CA LYS A 185 5.91 -5.55 12.25
C LYS A 185 5.50 -4.33 11.42
N SER A 186 5.19 -3.22 12.08
CA SER A 186 4.72 -1.99 11.45
C SER A 186 5.17 -0.77 12.26
N LYS A 187 5.01 0.42 11.67
CA LYS A 187 5.23 1.70 12.36
C LYS A 187 4.31 1.85 13.57
N GLU A 188 3.07 1.38 13.46
CA GLU A 188 2.09 1.41 14.55
C GLU A 188 2.52 0.52 15.72
N ASP A 189 3.06 -0.67 15.43
CA ASP A 189 3.55 -1.62 16.44
C ASP A 189 4.78 -1.08 17.20
N LEU A 190 5.66 -0.39 16.48
CA LEU A 190 6.79 0.34 17.07
C LEU A 190 6.30 1.47 18.00
N LEU A 191 5.35 2.28 17.54
CA LEU A 191 4.77 3.38 18.30
C LEU A 191 4.08 2.86 19.58
N LEU A 192 3.27 1.81 19.45
CA LEU A 192 2.59 1.15 20.57
C LEU A 192 3.57 0.61 21.60
N SER A 193 4.67 -0.01 21.14
CA SER A 193 5.70 -0.56 22.03
C SER A 193 6.43 0.53 22.80
N LEU A 194 6.74 1.66 22.16
CA LEU A 194 7.31 2.83 22.82
C LEU A 194 6.34 3.40 23.88
N LEU A 195 5.06 3.53 23.53
CA LEU A 195 4.04 4.04 24.45
C LEU A 195 3.87 3.11 25.66
N LYS A 196 3.91 1.79 25.44
CA LYS A 196 3.86 0.80 26.51
C LYS A 196 5.09 0.87 27.41
N TYR A 197 6.28 1.05 26.84
CA TYR A 197 7.53 1.19 27.61
C TYR A 197 7.47 2.36 28.60
N TYR A 198 7.12 3.56 28.13
CA TYR A 198 7.00 4.73 29.00
C TYR A 198 5.86 4.59 30.03
N TYR A 199 4.75 3.94 29.65
CA TYR A 199 3.67 3.64 30.59
C TYR A 199 4.11 2.68 31.71
N ASP A 200 4.80 1.60 31.37
CA ASP A 200 5.30 0.63 32.35
C ASP A 200 6.34 1.28 33.27
N LEU A 201 7.19 2.16 32.74
CA LEU A 201 8.15 2.95 33.52
C LEU A 201 7.44 3.85 34.54
N LEU A 202 6.47 4.65 34.11
CA LEU A 202 5.67 5.50 35.00
C LEU A 202 4.93 4.68 36.07
N ARG A 203 4.34 3.56 35.66
CA ARG A 203 3.62 2.65 36.56
C ARG A 203 4.55 2.05 37.62
N SER A 204 5.79 1.71 37.26
CA SER A 204 6.77 1.17 38.19
C SER A 204 7.10 2.20 39.29
N THR A 205 7.33 3.46 38.92
CA THR A 205 7.62 4.55 39.86
C THR A 205 6.44 4.79 40.80
N ILE A 206 5.22 4.83 40.28
CA ILE A 206 4.00 5.00 41.09
C ILE A 206 3.79 3.82 42.04
N ASN A 207 4.05 2.59 41.58
CA ASN A 207 3.90 1.38 42.39
C ASN A 207 4.88 1.35 43.57
N ILE A 208 6.13 1.78 43.37
CA ILE A 208 7.14 1.88 44.44
C ILE A 208 6.65 2.87 45.51
N ILE A 209 6.16 4.04 45.11
CA ILE A 209 5.62 5.05 46.04
C ILE A 209 4.34 4.55 46.72
N SER A 210 3.52 3.76 46.00
CA SER A 210 2.26 3.21 46.52
C SER A 210 2.47 2.20 47.65
N GLN A 211 3.55 1.42 47.57
CA GLN A 211 3.88 0.36 48.52
C GLN A 211 4.68 0.85 49.72
N ASP A 212 5.12 2.10 49.73
CA ASP A 212 5.83 2.70 50.86
C ASP A 212 4.87 2.88 52.06
N THR A 213 4.98 1.96 53.03
CA THR A 213 4.16 1.91 54.25
C THR A 213 4.53 2.98 55.27
N HIS A 214 5.63 3.71 55.08
CA HIS A 214 6.08 4.77 56.00
C HIS A 214 5.39 6.11 55.77
N LEU A 215 4.68 6.28 54.65
CA LEU A 215 4.01 7.53 54.28
C LEU A 215 2.52 7.52 54.61
N SER A 216 2.01 8.65 55.09
CA SER A 216 0.56 8.86 55.26
C SER A 216 -0.16 8.85 53.91
N SER A 217 -1.44 8.45 53.89
CA SER A 217 -2.23 8.34 52.63
C SER A 217 -2.25 9.64 51.82
N ARG A 218 -2.20 10.81 52.47
CA ARG A 218 -2.12 12.12 51.79
C ARG A 218 -0.74 12.39 51.20
N GLU A 219 0.32 12.00 51.89
CA GLU A 219 1.71 12.18 51.45
C GLU A 219 2.04 11.25 50.29
N ARG A 220 1.54 10.02 50.32
CA ARG A 220 1.64 9.06 49.22
C ARG A 220 0.97 9.60 47.96
N LEU A 221 -0.23 10.15 48.09
CA LEU A 221 -0.97 10.74 46.96
C LEU A 221 -0.25 11.99 46.41
N ALA A 222 0.27 12.85 47.28
CA ALA A 222 1.06 14.02 46.87
C ALA A 222 2.35 13.61 46.14
N LYS A 223 3.09 12.62 46.64
CA LYS A 223 4.30 12.10 45.98
C LYS A 223 4.00 11.42 44.65
N GLN A 224 2.88 10.72 44.52
CA GLN A 224 2.46 10.13 43.25
C GLN A 224 2.12 11.19 42.20
N MET A 225 1.41 12.25 42.60
CA MET A 225 1.14 13.38 41.73
C MET A 225 2.44 14.08 41.31
N LEU A 226 3.35 14.34 42.26
CA LEU A 226 4.67 14.92 41.96
C LEU A 226 5.48 14.04 41.01
N ALA A 227 5.56 12.73 41.24
CA ALA A 227 6.28 11.81 40.37
C ALA A 227 5.69 11.74 38.96
N GLN A 228 4.36 11.88 38.82
CA GLN A 228 3.72 12.02 37.50
C GLN A 228 4.15 13.32 36.82
N PHE A 229 4.13 14.45 37.53
CA PHE A 229 4.56 15.73 36.97
C PHE A 229 6.05 15.72 36.60
N GLU A 230 6.92 15.18 37.46
CA GLU A 230 8.36 15.03 37.18
C GLU A 230 8.59 14.16 35.94
N PHE A 231 7.96 12.99 35.87
CA PHE A 231 8.07 12.10 34.72
C PHE A 231 7.63 12.78 33.42
N LEU A 232 6.53 13.54 33.48
CA LEU A 232 6.03 14.32 32.35
C LEU A 232 7.00 15.44 31.94
N THR A 233 7.64 16.11 32.89
CA THR A 233 8.62 17.18 32.60
C THR A 233 9.98 16.67 32.13
N GLU A 234 10.39 15.47 32.56
CA GLU A 234 11.64 14.83 32.12
C GLU A 234 11.49 14.20 30.73
N ASN A 235 10.32 13.65 30.41
CA ASN A 235 10.05 12.94 29.16
C ASN A 235 9.15 13.77 28.23
N LYS A 236 9.57 15.00 27.90
CA LYS A 236 8.79 15.94 27.07
C LYS A 236 8.47 15.37 25.68
N ASP A 237 9.39 14.61 25.10
CA ASP A 237 9.22 14.01 23.77
C ASP A 237 8.09 12.97 23.75
N PHE A 238 7.91 12.22 24.84
CA PHE A 238 6.80 11.30 25.00
C PHE A 238 5.44 12.01 25.00
N ILE A 239 5.36 13.18 25.65
CA ILE A 239 4.13 14.01 25.65
C ILE A 239 3.89 14.61 24.27
N MET A 240 4.91 15.17 23.63
CA MET A 240 4.75 15.69 22.26
C MET A 240 4.25 14.60 21.32
N MET A 241 4.78 13.39 21.42
CA MET A 241 4.36 12.23 20.63
C MET A 241 2.89 11.88 20.89
N LEU A 242 2.45 11.84 22.16
CA LEU A 242 1.05 11.59 22.54
C LEU A 242 0.10 12.69 22.05
N MET A 243 0.54 13.95 22.05
CA MET A 243 -0.27 15.11 21.67
C MET A 243 -0.41 15.29 20.15
N HIS A 244 0.57 14.85 19.37
CA HIS A 244 0.59 15.04 17.92
C HIS A 244 -0.16 13.93 17.15
N GLU A 245 -0.27 12.73 17.73
CA GLU A 245 -0.77 11.55 17.02
C GLU A 245 -2.28 11.33 17.26
N SER A 246 -3.12 11.97 16.45
CA SER A 246 -4.59 11.85 16.53
C SER A 246 -5.14 10.47 16.12
N SER A 247 -4.34 9.65 15.44
CA SER A 247 -4.67 8.27 15.04
C SER A 247 -4.77 7.30 16.23
N LEU A 248 -4.18 7.65 17.38
CA LEU A 248 -4.24 6.84 18.60
C LEU A 248 -5.65 6.73 19.19
N TYR A 249 -6.58 7.59 18.80
CA TYR A 249 -7.96 7.57 19.32
C TYR A 249 -8.93 6.68 18.50
N SER A 250 -8.59 6.28 17.26
CA SER A 250 -9.52 5.52 16.40
C SER A 250 -9.23 4.03 16.27
N ASN A 251 -8.07 3.55 16.74
CA ASN A 251 -7.63 2.16 16.54
C ASN A 251 -8.03 1.26 17.73
N GLU A 252 -8.58 0.07 17.45
CA GLU A 252 -9.17 -0.83 18.44
C GLU A 252 -8.13 -1.36 19.46
N THR A 253 -6.89 -1.57 19.00
CA THR A 253 -5.74 -1.94 19.83
C THR A 253 -5.38 -0.83 20.83
N PHE A 254 -5.60 0.43 20.46
CA PHE A 254 -5.35 1.58 21.33
C PHE A 254 -6.47 1.79 22.35
N ARG A 255 -7.72 1.45 21.99
CA ARG A 255 -8.84 1.37 22.95
C ARG A 255 -8.56 0.36 24.06
N GLN A 256 -7.90 -0.76 23.74
CA GLN A 256 -7.42 -1.72 24.74
C GLN A 256 -6.29 -1.17 25.62
N PHE A 257 -5.37 -0.38 25.06
CA PHE A 257 -4.36 0.35 25.85
C PHE A 257 -5.01 1.37 26.79
N GLY A 258 -6.00 2.14 26.32
CA GLY A 258 -6.77 3.08 27.16
C GLY A 258 -7.52 2.38 28.31
N LEU A 259 -8.05 1.17 28.08
CA LEU A 259 -8.63 0.33 29.13
C LEU A 259 -7.57 -0.16 30.14
N TRP A 260 -6.35 -0.47 29.67
CA TRP A 260 -5.19 -0.80 30.52
C TRP A 260 -4.71 0.37 31.39
N VAL A 261 -4.82 1.60 30.87
CA VAL A 261 -4.51 2.85 31.59
C VAL A 261 -5.59 3.21 32.63
N GLN A 262 -6.86 2.88 32.38
CA GLN A 262 -7.96 3.13 33.34
C GLN A 262 -8.08 2.09 34.46
N PHE A 263 -7.59 0.86 34.25
CA PHE A 263 -7.72 -0.24 35.22
C PHE A 263 -7.07 0.00 36.61
N PRO A 264 -5.94 0.72 36.77
CA PRO A 264 -5.34 0.98 38.08
C PRO A 264 -6.13 1.98 38.92
N ILE A 265 -6.81 2.95 38.29
CA ILE A 265 -7.52 4.05 38.99
C ILE A 265 -8.66 3.49 39.85
N ARG A 266 -9.34 2.44 39.39
CA ARG A 266 -10.44 1.80 40.14
C ARG A 266 -9.96 1.00 41.35
N SER A 267 -8.72 0.52 41.34
CA SER A 267 -8.10 -0.19 42.47
C SER A 267 -7.45 0.72 43.52
N MET A 268 -7.30 2.01 43.22
CA MET A 268 -6.55 2.97 44.05
C MET A 268 -7.43 3.78 45.01
N VAL A 269 -8.76 3.80 44.80
CA VAL A 269 -9.69 4.71 45.51
C VAL A 269 -10.53 4.04 46.61
N LEU A 270 -10.50 2.71 46.78
CA LEU A 270 -11.32 2.06 47.82
C LEU A 270 -10.49 1.21 48.79
N PRO A 271 -10.31 1.64 50.05
CA PRO A 271 -9.80 0.75 51.08
C PRO A 271 -10.81 -0.38 51.33
N LYS A 272 -10.31 -1.61 51.50
CA LYS A 272 -11.08 -2.86 51.66
C LYS A 272 -11.98 -2.94 52.91
N ASN A 273 -12.22 -1.85 53.64
CA ASN A 273 -12.92 -1.86 54.95
C ASN A 273 -14.08 -0.86 55.12
N CYS A 274 -14.63 -0.26 54.07
CA CYS A 274 -15.91 0.43 54.19
C CYS A 274 -17.08 -0.51 53.90
N GLY A 275 -17.49 -1.24 54.94
CA GLY A 275 -18.83 -1.81 55.00
C GLY A 275 -19.87 -0.69 55.17
N TYR A 276 -21.05 -0.96 54.60
CA TYR A 276 -22.32 -0.24 54.72
C TYR A 276 -22.52 1.04 53.89
N LEU A 277 -23.74 1.09 53.33
CA LEU A 277 -24.42 2.20 52.66
C LEU A 277 -24.12 2.41 51.16
N TRP A 278 -24.64 1.50 50.34
CA TRP A 278 -25.48 1.95 49.22
C TRP A 278 -26.58 0.92 48.96
N GLY A 279 -27.78 1.28 49.43
CA GLY A 279 -29.00 0.50 49.22
C GLY A 279 -29.33 0.42 47.74
N ARG A 280 -29.84 -0.75 47.35
CA ARG A 280 -30.61 -0.91 46.12
C ARG A 280 -31.74 0.12 46.13
N ASN A 281 -31.80 0.99 45.14
CA ASN A 281 -33.09 1.44 44.64
C ASN A 281 -33.17 1.12 43.15
N LYS A 282 -33.85 -0.01 42.95
CA LYS A 282 -34.58 -0.42 41.77
C LYS A 282 -35.53 0.73 41.41
N VAL A 283 -35.47 1.23 40.18
CA VAL A 283 -36.57 2.02 39.61
C VAL A 283 -37.07 1.23 38.40
N GLU A 284 -38.10 0.43 38.67
CA GLU A 284 -39.05 -0.06 37.67
C GLU A 284 -40.04 1.09 37.37
N SER A 285 -40.32 1.29 36.07
CA SER A 285 -41.53 1.84 35.44
C SER A 285 -42.55 2.64 36.29
N VAL A 286 -42.80 3.89 35.91
CA VAL A 286 -44.04 4.39 35.26
C VAL A 286 -43.67 5.57 34.35
#